data_AF-A0A9W6TTI3-F1
#
_entry.id   AF-A0A9W6TTI3-F1
#
_cell.length_a   1.000
_cell.length_b   1.000
_cell.length_c   1.000
_cell.angle_alpha   90.00
_cell.angle_beta   90.00
_cell.angle_gamma   90.00
#
_symmetry.space_group_name_H-M   'P 1'
#
loop_
_entity.id
_entity.type
_entity.pdbx_description
1 polymer ?
#
loop_
_entity_poly.entity_id
_entity_poly.type
_entity_poly.pdbx_seq_one_letter_code
_entity_poly.pdbx_strand_id
1 'polypeptide(L)'
;MDGHTRAAVTNAQEITSVVSDIVLEHAACRPSNTTKQYAPKQPEFKEWCATKNYDDGCLVYEGKLVTFLKTHIIPRGNKRQKDQNGNGRSLSIASVEACTKAAIDLNKL
;
A
#
# COMPACT_ATOMS: atom_id res chain seq x y z
N MET A 1 -23.73 -27.88 10.89
CA MET A 1 -22.95 -27.18 9.86
C MET A 1 -23.53 -27.54 8.52
N ASP A 2 -24.21 -26.61 7.90
CA ASP A 2 -24.80 -26.66 6.57
C ASP A 2 -23.71 -26.62 5.48
N GLY A 3 -23.99 -27.20 4.32
CA GLY A 3 -23.02 -27.34 3.22
C GLY A 3 -22.49 -26.00 2.68
N HIS A 4 -23.28 -24.92 2.78
CA HIS A 4 -22.86 -23.57 2.41
C HIS A 4 -21.77 -23.04 3.34
N THR A 5 -21.92 -23.22 4.65
CA THR A 5 -20.89 -22.86 5.63
C THR A 5 -19.58 -23.62 5.38
N ARG A 6 -19.64 -24.90 4.98
CA ARG A 6 -18.43 -25.68 4.66
C ARG A 6 -17.69 -25.14 3.43
N ALA A 7 -18.42 -24.84 2.36
CA ALA A 7 -17.81 -24.29 1.14
C ALA A 7 -17.19 -22.90 1.38
N ALA A 8 -17.87 -22.03 2.14
CA ALA A 8 -17.34 -20.72 2.49
C ALA A 8 -16.03 -20.80 3.29
N VAL A 9 -15.95 -21.74 4.24
CA VAL A 9 -14.72 -21.99 5.02
C VAL A 9 -13.59 -22.49 4.13
N THR A 10 -13.86 -23.44 3.23
CA THR A 10 -12.85 -23.94 2.29
C THR A 10 -12.32 -22.82 1.39
N ASN A 11 -13.19 -21.99 0.82
CA ASN A 11 -12.78 -20.87 -0.02
C ASN A 11 -11.92 -19.86 0.77
N ALA A 12 -12.29 -19.55 2.01
CA ALA A 12 -11.51 -18.64 2.85
C ALA A 12 -10.12 -19.19 3.20
N GLN A 13 -10.03 -20.49 3.47
CA GLN A 13 -8.75 -21.17 3.71
C GLN A 13 -7.86 -21.16 2.46
N GLU A 14 -8.44 -21.45 1.30
CA GLU A 14 -7.74 -21.41 0.01
C GLU A 14 -7.17 -20.01 -0.27
N ILE A 15 -8.00 -18.97 -0.15
CA ILE A 15 -7.55 -17.57 -0.31
C ILE A 15 -6.40 -17.25 0.64
N THR A 16 -6.51 -17.65 1.90
CA THR A 16 -5.47 -17.39 2.91
C THR A 16 -4.15 -18.09 2.56
N SER A 17 -4.21 -19.34 2.08
CA SER A 17 -3.02 -20.10 1.67
C SER A 17 -2.34 -19.44 0.48
N VAL A 18 -3.09 -19.16 -0.60
CA VAL A 18 -2.55 -18.55 -1.82
C VAL A 18 -1.91 -17.20 -1.53
N VAL A 19 -2.57 -16.36 -0.74
CA VAL A 19 -2.02 -15.07 -0.32
C VAL A 19 -0.72 -15.25 0.47
N SER A 20 -0.66 -16.23 1.37
CA SER A 20 0.54 -16.48 2.18
C SER A 20 1.73 -16.95 1.34
N ASP A 21 1.49 -17.81 0.35
CA ASP A 21 2.54 -18.32 -0.53
C ASP A 21 3.14 -17.20 -1.39
N ILE A 22 2.28 -16.42 -2.06
CA ILE A 22 2.69 -15.25 -2.85
C ILE A 22 3.44 -14.25 -1.97
N VAL A 23 3.02 -14.10 -0.71
CA VAL A 23 3.67 -13.22 0.27
C VAL A 23 5.13 -13.62 0.49
N LEU A 24 5.42 -14.91 0.61
CA LEU A 24 6.76 -15.44 0.86
C LEU A 24 7.63 -15.37 -0.40
N GLU A 25 7.10 -15.80 -1.54
CA GLU A 25 7.81 -15.78 -2.82
C GLU A 25 8.21 -14.35 -3.22
N HIS A 26 7.25 -13.42 -3.15
CA HIS A 26 7.51 -12.03 -3.50
C HIS A 26 8.55 -11.38 -2.56
N ALA A 27 8.58 -11.76 -1.28
CA ALA A 27 9.59 -11.26 -0.35
C ALA A 27 10.99 -11.81 -0.69
N ALA A 28 11.09 -13.07 -1.11
CA ALA A 28 12.35 -13.71 -1.50
C ALA A 28 12.91 -13.16 -2.82
N CYS A 29 12.05 -12.85 -3.79
CA CYS A 29 12.46 -12.36 -5.11
C CYS A 29 12.71 -10.85 -5.17
N ARG A 30 12.27 -10.08 -4.16
CA ARG A 30 12.36 -8.62 -4.20
C ARG A 30 13.81 -8.13 -4.16
N PRO A 31 14.25 -7.30 -5.12
CA PRO A 31 15.57 -6.69 -5.06
C PRO A 31 15.76 -5.83 -3.81
N SER A 32 16.93 -5.94 -3.17
CA SER A 32 17.27 -5.18 -1.94
C SER A 32 17.06 -3.67 -2.10
N ASN A 33 17.37 -3.12 -3.28
CA ASN A 33 17.19 -1.70 -3.54
C ASN A 33 15.71 -1.28 -3.52
N THR A 34 14.82 -2.11 -4.07
CA THR A 34 13.37 -1.90 -4.06
C THR A 34 12.84 -1.90 -2.63
N THR A 35 13.27 -2.88 -1.81
CA THR A 35 12.92 -2.93 -0.38
C THR A 35 13.31 -1.64 0.33
N LYS A 36 14.55 -1.16 0.14
CA LYS A 36 15.03 0.10 0.74
C LYS A 36 14.22 1.32 0.26
N GLN A 37 13.85 1.35 -1.01
CA GLN A 37 13.09 2.47 -1.58
C GLN A 37 11.65 2.54 -1.08
N TYR A 38 11.02 1.38 -0.86
CA TYR A 38 9.61 1.26 -0.47
C TYR A 38 9.40 1.30 1.04
N ALA A 39 10.34 0.78 1.83
CA ALA A 39 10.28 0.77 3.29
C ALA A 39 9.85 2.11 3.93
N PRO A 40 10.32 3.30 3.49
CA PRO A 40 9.86 4.57 4.08
C PRO A 40 8.49 5.06 3.58
N LYS A 41 7.92 4.47 2.52
CA LYS A 41 6.65 4.89 1.89
C LYS A 41 5.48 4.00 2.29
N GLN A 42 5.76 2.73 2.55
CA GLN A 42 4.77 1.75 2.95
C GLN A 42 4.05 2.07 4.27
N PRO A 43 4.75 2.50 5.34
CA PRO A 43 4.10 2.93 6.56
C PRO A 43 3.16 4.13 6.34
N GLU A 44 3.54 5.08 5.49
CA GLU A 44 2.72 6.27 5.21
C GLU A 44 1.34 5.91 4.62
N PHE A 45 1.29 4.91 3.73
CA PHE A 45 0.00 4.40 3.24
C PHE A 45 -0.80 3.68 4.33
N LYS A 46 -0.14 2.84 5.15
CA LYS A 46 -0.80 2.09 6.22
C LYS A 46 -1.37 3.02 7.29
N GLU A 47 -0.59 4.00 7.72
CA GLU A 47 -1.00 5.04 8.66
C GLU A 47 -2.18 5.83 8.11
N TRP A 48 -2.10 6.25 6.84
CA TRP A 48 -3.23 6.93 6.20
C TRP A 48 -4.49 6.06 6.18
N CYS A 49 -4.40 4.77 5.86
CA CYS A 49 -5.53 3.84 5.93
C CYS A 49 -6.09 3.73 7.35
N ALA A 50 -5.22 3.64 8.36
CA ALA A 50 -5.62 3.61 9.77
C ALA A 50 -6.35 4.90 10.18
N THR A 51 -5.91 6.07 9.74
CA THR A 51 -6.61 7.35 10.03
C THR A 51 -8.00 7.43 9.41
N LYS A 52 -8.24 6.69 8.31
CA LYS A 52 -9.54 6.63 7.62
C LYS A 52 -10.45 5.53 8.17
N ASN A 53 -9.91 4.62 8.99
CA ASN A 53 -10.63 3.50 9.59
C ASN A 53 -11.41 2.67 8.56
N TYR A 54 -10.76 2.33 7.44
CA TYR A 54 -11.37 1.43 6.45
C TYR A 54 -11.54 0.01 7.02
N ASP A 55 -12.69 -0.60 6.75
CA ASP A 55 -13.04 -1.94 7.25
C ASP A 55 -12.10 -3.05 6.74
N ASP A 56 -11.56 -2.87 5.54
CA ASP A 56 -10.59 -3.76 4.89
C ASP A 56 -9.12 -3.38 5.24
N GLY A 57 -8.93 -2.44 6.16
CA GLY A 57 -7.64 -1.92 6.57
C GLY A 57 -6.82 -1.35 5.41
N CYS A 58 -5.69 -1.98 5.13
CA CYS A 58 -4.69 -1.50 4.17
C CYS A 58 -4.78 -2.18 2.79
N LEU A 59 -5.87 -2.88 2.49
CA LEU A 59 -6.08 -3.45 1.15
C LEU A 59 -6.05 -2.33 0.10
N VAL A 60 -5.20 -2.46 -0.92
CA VAL A 60 -5.06 -1.44 -1.98
C VAL A 60 -5.97 -1.81 -3.13
N TYR A 61 -6.81 -0.86 -3.52
CA TYR A 61 -7.57 -0.85 -4.76
C TYR A 61 -7.51 0.56 -5.34
N GLU A 62 -7.88 0.70 -6.61
CA GLU A 62 -7.73 1.95 -7.37
C GLU A 62 -8.30 3.17 -6.63
N GLY A 63 -9.54 3.09 -6.15
CA GLY A 63 -10.20 4.19 -5.45
C GLY A 63 -9.44 4.65 -4.21
N LYS A 64 -8.93 3.71 -3.39
CA LYS A 64 -8.14 4.04 -2.19
C LYS A 64 -6.80 4.65 -2.56
N LEU A 65 -6.14 4.13 -3.59
CA LEU A 65 -4.85 4.62 -4.07
C LEU A 65 -4.96 6.06 -4.62
N VAL A 66 -5.92 6.33 -5.49
CA VAL A 66 -6.15 7.68 -6.04
C VAL A 66 -6.51 8.66 -4.93
N THR A 67 -7.33 8.24 -3.96
CA THR A 67 -7.70 9.09 -2.82
C THR A 67 -6.48 9.40 -1.95
N PHE A 68 -5.63 8.42 -1.67
CA PHE A 68 -4.36 8.61 -0.95
C PHE A 68 -3.46 9.61 -1.68
N LEU A 69 -3.29 9.46 -2.99
CA LEU A 69 -2.44 10.35 -3.78
C LEU A 69 -2.96 11.79 -3.76
N LYS A 70 -4.26 11.98 -4.02
CA LYS A 70 -4.89 13.29 -4.13
C LYS A 70 -5.02 14.03 -2.80
N THR A 71 -5.38 13.31 -1.73
CA THR A 71 -5.71 13.94 -0.44
C THR A 71 -4.56 13.99 0.55
N HIS A 72 -3.55 13.13 0.38
CA HIS A 72 -2.43 13.02 1.31
C HIS A 72 -1.09 13.30 0.65
N ILE A 73 -0.69 12.53 -0.38
CA ILE A 73 0.67 12.63 -0.94
C ILE A 73 0.92 13.94 -1.67
N ILE A 74 0.04 14.33 -2.59
CA ILE A 74 0.20 15.56 -3.38
C ILE A 74 0.18 16.80 -2.47
N PRO A 75 -0.79 16.98 -1.56
CA PRO A 75 -0.81 18.14 -0.65
C PRO A 75 0.36 18.18 0.33
N ARG A 76 0.84 17.02 0.80
CA ARG A 76 2.02 16.95 1.69
C ARG A 76 3.31 17.44 1.00
N GLY A 77 3.38 17.36 -0.32
CA GLY A 77 4.54 17.81 -1.10
C GLY A 77 5.80 17.00 -0.81
N ASN A 78 6.99 17.60 -0.86
CA ASN A 78 8.25 16.95 -0.58
C ASN A 78 8.57 17.01 0.92
N LYS A 79 8.94 15.87 1.51
CA LYS A 79 9.29 15.76 2.94
C LYS A 79 10.59 16.51 3.28
N ARG A 80 11.56 16.51 2.35
CA ARG A 80 12.91 17.06 2.55
C ARG A 80 13.09 18.46 2.00
N GLN A 81 12.41 18.78 0.90
CA GLN A 81 12.50 20.08 0.27
C GLN A 81 11.30 20.92 0.65
N LYS A 82 11.56 22.00 1.38
CA LYS A 82 10.54 22.98 1.76
C LYS A 82 10.58 24.20 0.84
N ASP A 83 9.44 24.83 0.67
CA ASP A 83 9.35 26.16 0.07
C ASP A 83 9.67 27.24 1.12
N GLN A 84 9.56 28.51 0.72
CA GLN A 84 9.82 29.66 1.59
C GLN A 84 8.83 29.75 2.76
N ASN A 85 7.67 29.10 2.65
CA ASN A 85 6.61 29.10 3.64
C ASN A 85 6.66 27.88 4.57
N GLY A 86 7.68 27.02 4.43
CA GLY A 86 7.83 25.78 5.20
C GLY A 86 6.97 24.60 4.72
N ASN A 87 6.20 24.78 3.64
CA ASN A 87 5.42 23.71 3.03
C ASN A 87 6.32 22.79 2.19
N GLY A 88 5.93 21.52 2.04
CA GLY A 88 6.64 20.63 1.14
C GLY A 88 6.52 21.12 -0.30
N ARG A 89 7.65 21.23 -1.02
CA ARG A 89 7.63 21.57 -2.46
C ARG A 89 6.83 20.54 -3.26
N SER A 90 6.29 20.92 -4.40
CA SER A 90 5.60 19.99 -5.30
C SER A 90 6.44 18.74 -5.59
N LEU A 91 5.79 17.59 -5.55
CA LEU A 91 6.44 16.32 -5.87
C LEU A 91 6.66 16.19 -7.38
N SER A 92 7.77 15.58 -7.77
CA SER A 92 7.95 15.11 -9.14
C SER A 92 7.05 13.91 -9.42
N ILE A 93 6.70 13.70 -10.70
CA ILE A 93 5.94 12.53 -11.14
C ILE A 93 6.61 11.23 -10.66
N ALA A 94 7.94 11.13 -10.81
CA ALA A 94 8.70 9.97 -10.33
C ALA A 94 8.54 9.72 -8.82
N SER A 95 8.39 10.77 -8.01
CA SER A 95 8.16 10.62 -6.57
C SER A 95 6.75 10.11 -6.27
N VAL A 96 5.76 10.59 -7.02
CA VAL A 96 4.37 10.12 -6.93
C VAL A 96 4.31 8.65 -7.34
N GLU A 97 4.90 8.29 -8.48
CA GLU A 97 4.99 6.89 -8.94
C GLU A 97 5.67 5.98 -7.92
N ALA A 98 6.75 6.44 -7.29
CA ALA A 98 7.43 5.65 -6.26
C ALA A 98 6.54 5.41 -5.04
N CYS A 99 5.63 6.34 -4.69
CA CYS A 99 4.62 6.13 -3.66
C CYS A 99 3.55 5.13 -4.11
N THR A 100 3.08 5.26 -5.35
CA THR A 100 2.12 4.33 -5.96
C THR A 100 2.65 2.91 -5.98
N LYS A 101 3.87 2.71 -6.50
CA LYS A 101 4.55 1.41 -6.58
C LYS A 101 4.74 0.80 -5.19
N ALA A 102 5.17 1.61 -4.21
CA ALA A 102 5.35 1.14 -2.83
C ALA A 102 4.03 0.73 -2.16
N ALA A 103 2.92 1.43 -2.45
CA ALA A 103 1.60 1.06 -1.94
C ALA A 103 1.10 -0.24 -2.57
N ILE A 104 1.17 -0.37 -3.91
CA ILE A 104 0.78 -1.61 -4.62
C ILE A 104 1.58 -2.81 -4.12
N ASP A 105 2.89 -2.61 -3.92
CA ASP A 105 3.82 -3.62 -3.38
C ASP A 105 3.44 -4.15 -1.97
N LEU A 106 2.54 -3.48 -1.24
CA LEU A 106 1.97 -4.00 0.00
C LEU A 106 1.07 -5.23 -0.23
N ASN A 107 0.34 -5.27 -1.34
CA ASN A 107 -0.55 -6.39 -1.68
C ASN A 107 0.10 -7.39 -2.64
N LYS A 108 1.36 -7.13 -3.03
CA LYS A 108 2.22 -8.12 -3.71
C LYS A 108 1.60 -8.67 -5.00
N LEU A 109 0.93 -7.77 -5.73
CA LEU A 109 0.49 -7.95 -7.13
C LEU A 109 1.52 -7.32 -8.06
#